data_AF-A0A1H5PM21-F1
#
_entry.id   AF-A0A1H5PM21-F1
#
_cell.length_a   1.000
_cell.length_b   1.000
_cell.length_c   1.000
_cell.angle_alpha   90.00
_cell.angle_beta   90.00
_cell.angle_gamma   90.00
#
_symmetry.space_group_name_H-M   'P 1'
#
loop_
_entity.id
_entity.type
_entity.pdbx_description
1 polymer ?
#
loop_
_entity_poly.entity_id
_entity_poly.type
_entity_poly.pdbx_seq_one_letter_code
_entity_poly.pdbx_strand_id
1 'polypeptide(L)'
;MAAQLDATARRAAFDGATPDAAASELRALADGRVDILMRAAGHMAGVWSVKARYDGGVALIAAGFLVRAMGTETDDLNLAHWVDEGRFAARRTVRDAAALASFQRAQRRSSGR
;
A
#
# COMPACT_ATOMS: atom_id res chain seq x y z
N MET A 1 1.83 8.78 -17.10
CA MET A 1 0.86 9.26 -16.10
C MET A 1 0.41 8.15 -15.14
N ALA A 2 -0.25 7.08 -15.60
CA ALA A 2 -0.67 5.97 -14.71
C ALA A 2 0.50 5.35 -13.90
N ALA A 3 1.62 5.03 -14.56
CA ALA A 3 2.82 4.51 -13.87
C ALA A 3 3.41 5.49 -12.84
N GLN A 4 3.24 6.80 -13.05
CA GLN A 4 3.72 7.82 -12.13
C GLN A 4 2.81 7.95 -10.91
N LEU A 5 1.48 7.89 -11.11
CA LEU A 5 0.50 7.81 -10.02
C LEU A 5 0.74 6.56 -9.15
N ASP A 6 0.99 5.42 -9.80
CA ASP A 6 1.31 4.17 -9.13
C ASP A 6 2.58 4.29 -8.26
N ALA A 7 3.64 4.86 -8.83
CA ALA A 7 4.90 5.07 -8.11
C ALA A 7 4.73 6.07 -6.94
N THR A 8 4.04 7.18 -7.17
CA THR A 8 3.78 8.19 -6.14
C THR A 8 2.90 7.64 -5.01
N ALA A 9 1.85 6.89 -5.33
CA ALA A 9 0.96 6.31 -4.33
C ALA A 9 1.70 5.27 -3.46
N ARG A 10 2.57 4.46 -4.07
CA ARG A 10 3.44 3.52 -3.35
C ARG A 10 4.48 4.22 -2.49
N ARG A 11 5.11 5.29 -3.02
CA ARG A 11 6.05 6.11 -2.26
C ARG A 11 5.37 6.69 -1.03
N ALA A 12 4.23 7.33 -1.19
CA ALA A 12 3.46 7.90 -0.08
C ALA A 12 3.06 6.83 0.95
N ALA A 13 2.67 5.63 0.49
CA ALA A 13 2.35 4.51 1.37
C ALA A 13 3.56 4.03 2.17
N PHE A 14 4.73 3.94 1.53
CA PHE A 14 5.99 3.56 2.17
C PHE A 14 6.46 4.61 3.18
N ASP A 15 6.35 5.89 2.83
CA ASP A 15 6.73 7.03 3.68
C ASP A 15 5.77 7.24 4.86
N GLY A 16 4.67 6.48 4.93
CA GLY A 16 3.69 6.58 6.01
C GLY A 16 2.84 7.84 5.95
N ALA A 17 2.65 8.42 4.76
CA ALA A 17 1.85 9.63 4.57
C ALA A 17 0.43 9.48 5.11
N THR A 18 -0.19 10.61 5.46
CA THR A 18 -1.61 10.65 5.78
C THR A 18 -2.45 10.52 4.51
N PRO A 19 -3.67 9.94 4.58
CA PRO A 19 -4.54 9.82 3.41
C PRO A 19 -4.80 11.15 2.70
N ASP A 20 -5.00 12.24 3.43
CA ASP A 20 -5.28 13.55 2.83
C ASP A 20 -4.06 14.17 2.16
N ALA A 21 -2.86 14.05 2.75
CA ALA A 21 -1.63 14.56 2.14
C ALA A 21 -1.30 13.80 0.85
N ALA A 22 -1.37 12.47 0.88
CA ALA A 22 -1.17 11.64 -0.30
C ALA A 22 -2.22 11.93 -1.38
N ALA A 23 -3.49 12.07 -0.99
CA ALA A 23 -4.58 12.37 -1.90
C ALA A 23 -4.43 13.73 -2.59
N SER A 24 -3.94 14.75 -1.87
CA SER A 24 -3.68 16.07 -2.43
C SER A 24 -2.60 16.01 -3.53
N GLU A 25 -1.49 15.33 -3.26
CA GLU A 25 -0.40 15.13 -4.23
C GLU A 25 -0.88 14.33 -5.47
N LEU A 26 -1.60 13.23 -5.25
CA LEU A 26 -2.12 12.39 -6.34
C LEU A 26 -3.17 13.11 -7.19
N ARG A 27 -4.02 13.93 -6.57
CA ARG A 27 -5.01 14.74 -7.28
C ARG A 27 -4.34 15.81 -8.14
N ALA A 28 -3.32 16.48 -7.63
CA ALA A 28 -2.52 17.43 -8.39
C ALA A 28 -1.83 16.74 -9.59
N LEU A 29 -1.27 15.55 -9.39
CA LEU A 29 -0.63 14.77 -10.45
C LEU A 29 -1.62 14.29 -11.53
N ALA A 30 -2.85 13.99 -11.14
CA ALA A 30 -3.90 13.58 -12.06
C ALA A 30 -4.55 14.74 -12.83
N ASP A 31 -4.30 16.00 -12.43
CA ASP A 31 -4.84 17.19 -13.10
C ASP A 31 -6.36 17.10 -13.36
N GLY A 32 -7.11 16.69 -12.34
CA GLY A 32 -8.57 16.53 -12.41
C GLY A 32 -9.06 15.27 -13.14
N ARG A 33 -8.17 14.43 -13.68
CA ARG A 33 -8.51 13.17 -14.38
C ARG A 33 -8.87 12.04 -13.41
N VAL A 34 -10.11 12.05 -12.94
CA VAL A 34 -10.66 11.02 -12.02
C VAL A 34 -10.59 9.61 -12.62
N ASP A 35 -10.77 9.46 -13.93
CA ASP A 35 -10.68 8.16 -14.63
C ASP A 35 -9.31 7.49 -14.48
N ILE A 36 -8.24 8.28 -14.49
CA ILE A 36 -6.87 7.78 -14.33
C ILE A 36 -6.62 7.36 -12.88
N LEU A 37 -7.13 8.13 -11.91
CA LEU A 37 -7.09 7.77 -10.48
C LEU A 37 -7.83 6.46 -10.22
N MET A 38 -9.02 6.29 -10.80
CA MET A 38 -9.85 5.10 -10.65
C MET A 38 -9.16 3.85 -11.22
N ARG A 39 -8.52 3.98 -12.40
CA ARG A 39 -7.73 2.91 -13.00
C ARG A 39 -6.52 2.52 -12.14
N ALA A 40 -5.78 3.51 -11.63
CA ALA A 40 -4.63 3.27 -10.77
C ALA A 40 -5.03 2.60 -9.44
N ALA A 41 -6.14 3.04 -8.84
CA ALA A 41 -6.68 2.44 -7.62
C ALA A 41 -7.04 0.96 -7.84
N GLY A 42 -7.76 0.66 -8.94
CA GLY A 42 -8.10 -0.72 -9.31
C GLY A 42 -6.88 -1.59 -9.58
N HIS A 43 -5.86 -1.05 -10.24
CA HIS A 43 -4.60 -1.74 -10.46
C HIS A 43 -3.90 -2.09 -9.13
N MET A 44 -3.79 -1.14 -8.20
CA MET A 44 -3.16 -1.36 -6.90
C MET A 44 -3.94 -2.37 -6.04
N ALA A 45 -5.27 -2.28 -6.03
CA ALA A 45 -6.13 -3.27 -5.37
C ALA A 45 -5.92 -4.68 -5.96
N GLY A 46 -5.81 -4.79 -7.28
CA GLY A 46 -5.50 -6.05 -7.98
C GLY A 46 -4.09 -6.59 -7.67
N VAL A 47 -3.08 -5.70 -7.56
CA VAL A 47 -1.74 -6.12 -7.12
C VAL A 47 -1.80 -6.68 -5.70
N TRP A 48 -2.50 -6.01 -4.80
CA TRP A 48 -2.66 -6.49 -3.44
C TRP A 48 -3.39 -7.83 -3.39
N SER A 49 -4.50 -8.01 -4.11
CA SER A 49 -5.27 -9.26 -4.06
C SER A 49 -4.46 -10.50 -4.46
N VAL A 50 -3.46 -10.34 -5.35
CA VAL A 50 -2.58 -11.42 -5.80
C VAL A 50 -1.28 -11.51 -4.98
N LYS A 51 -0.77 -10.39 -4.47
CA LYS A 51 0.57 -10.30 -3.85
C LYS A 51 0.56 -9.78 -2.40
N ALA A 52 -0.58 -9.79 -1.71
CA ALA A 52 -0.74 -9.27 -0.35
C ALA A 52 0.35 -9.74 0.62
N ARG A 53 0.74 -11.02 0.51
CA ARG A 53 1.77 -11.67 1.34
C ARG A 53 3.19 -11.13 1.12
N TYR A 54 3.50 -10.58 -0.06
CA TYR A 54 4.85 -10.19 -0.46
C TYR A 54 5.06 -8.69 -0.47
N ASP A 55 4.00 -7.92 -0.74
CA ASP A 55 4.04 -6.46 -0.82
C ASP A 55 3.69 -5.79 0.52
N GLY A 56 3.42 -6.58 1.57
CA GLY A 56 3.16 -6.08 2.91
C GLY A 56 2.06 -5.01 2.95
N GLY A 57 0.97 -5.19 2.20
CA GLY A 57 -0.15 -4.23 2.21
C GLY A 57 0.13 -2.84 1.62
N VAL A 58 1.33 -2.55 1.10
CA VAL A 58 1.67 -1.25 0.49
C VAL A 58 0.75 -0.93 -0.67
N ALA A 59 0.50 -1.89 -1.57
CA ALA A 59 -0.47 -1.71 -2.65
C ALA A 59 -1.90 -1.43 -2.15
N LEU A 60 -2.33 -1.98 -1.01
CA LEU A 60 -3.66 -1.67 -0.47
C LEU A 60 -3.74 -0.25 0.08
N ILE A 61 -2.69 0.20 0.77
CA ILE A 61 -2.59 1.59 1.26
C ILE A 61 -2.58 2.56 0.08
N ALA A 62 -1.76 2.27 -0.94
CA ALA A 62 -1.68 3.06 -2.17
C ALA A 62 -3.04 3.14 -2.90
N ALA A 63 -3.77 2.02 -2.98
CA ALA A 63 -5.13 2.00 -3.51
C ALA A 63 -6.06 2.92 -2.70
N GLY A 64 -6.02 2.87 -1.37
CA GLY A 64 -6.80 3.75 -0.50
C GLY A 64 -6.51 5.23 -0.72
N PHE A 65 -5.23 5.60 -0.91
CA PHE A 65 -4.84 6.99 -1.21
C PHE A 65 -5.37 7.47 -2.56
N LEU A 66 -5.30 6.62 -3.60
CA LEU A 66 -5.83 6.92 -4.92
C LEU A 66 -7.35 7.09 -4.89
N VAL A 67 -8.07 6.29 -4.10
CA VAL A 67 -9.51 6.47 -3.91
C VAL A 67 -9.83 7.78 -3.20
N ARG A 68 -9.09 8.11 -2.13
CA ARG A 68 -9.25 9.40 -1.45
C ARG A 68 -8.98 10.59 -2.39
N ALA A 69 -8.04 10.46 -3.32
CA ALA A 69 -7.73 11.48 -4.33
C ALA A 69 -8.90 11.73 -5.31
N MET A 70 -9.80 10.76 -5.53
CA MET A 70 -10.98 10.95 -6.39
C MET A 70 -11.99 11.93 -5.78
N GLY A 71 -11.93 12.22 -4.48
CA GLY A 71 -12.82 13.19 -3.84
C GLY A 71 -14.26 12.72 -3.70
N THR A 72 -14.51 11.41 -3.77
CA THR A 72 -15.82 10.84 -3.45
C THR A 72 -16.06 11.04 -1.95
N GLU A 73 -16.86 12.04 -1.58
CA GLU A 73 -17.39 12.21 -0.21
C GLU A 73 -18.38 11.10 0.20
N THR A 74 -18.59 10.10 -0.64
CA THR A 74 -19.69 9.16 -0.52
C THR A 74 -19.39 8.04 0.49
N ASP A 75 -19.82 8.30 1.73
CA ASP A 75 -20.23 7.47 2.87
C ASP A 75 -20.15 5.92 2.91
N ASP A 76 -19.77 5.20 1.84
CA ASP A 76 -19.80 3.72 1.83
C ASP A 76 -18.43 3.05 1.72
N LEU A 77 -17.36 3.80 1.44
CA LEU A 77 -16.00 3.25 1.44
C LEU A 77 -15.33 3.64 2.75
N ASN A 78 -15.31 2.72 3.73
CA ASN A 78 -14.49 2.85 4.94
C ASN A 78 -12.99 2.76 4.58
N LEU A 79 -12.48 3.78 3.88
CA LEU A 79 -11.12 3.84 3.34
C LEU A 79 -10.09 3.84 4.45
N ALA A 80 -10.40 4.47 5.58
CA ALA A 80 -9.56 4.44 6.77
C ALA A 80 -9.34 2.99 7.24
N HIS A 81 -10.41 2.20 7.34
CA HIS A 81 -10.31 0.78 7.69
C HIS A 81 -9.44 -0.01 6.70
N TRP A 82 -9.63 0.16 5.39
CA TRP A 82 -8.83 -0.58 4.40
C TRP A 82 -7.35 -0.15 4.39
N VAL A 83 -7.05 1.13 4.62
CA VAL A 83 -5.68 1.61 4.83
C VAL A 83 -5.08 0.98 6.09
N ASP A 84 -5.85 0.89 7.18
CA ASP A 84 -5.40 0.28 8.42
C ASP A 84 -5.18 -1.23 8.28
N GLU A 85 -6.03 -1.94 7.54
CA GLU A 85 -5.83 -3.35 7.16
C GLU A 85 -4.54 -3.53 6.34
N GLY A 86 -4.29 -2.62 5.40
CA GLY A 86 -3.03 -2.57 4.66
C GLY A 86 -1.82 -2.40 5.58
N ARG A 87 -1.89 -1.45 6.53
CA ARG A 87 -0.84 -1.22 7.54
C ARG A 87 -0.67 -2.40 8.50
N PHE A 88 -1.75 -3.11 8.84
CA PHE A 88 -1.70 -4.31 9.66
C PHE A 88 -0.99 -5.45 8.91
N ALA A 89 -1.38 -5.70 7.66
CA ALA A 89 -0.74 -6.69 6.79
C ALA A 89 0.75 -6.37 6.57
N ALA A 90 1.11 -5.09 6.43
CA ALA A 90 2.50 -4.63 6.36
C ALA A 90 3.31 -5.06 7.57
N ARG A 91 2.81 -4.71 8.76
CA ARG A 91 3.47 -5.01 10.03
C ARG A 91 3.61 -6.51 10.26
N ARG A 92 2.59 -7.30 9.89
CA ARG A 92 2.64 -8.76 9.97
C ARG A 92 3.74 -9.33 9.07
N THR A 93 3.82 -8.88 7.82
CA THR A 93 4.83 -9.35 6.85
C THR A 93 6.25 -9.06 7.33
N VAL A 94 6.49 -7.87 7.87
CA VAL A 94 7.79 -7.49 8.47
C VAL A 94 8.14 -8.40 9.65
N ARG A 95 7.17 -8.67 10.52
CA ARG A 95 7.35 -9.57 11.68
C ARG A 95 7.70 -10.99 11.24
N ASP A 96 6.98 -11.53 10.25
CA ASP A 96 7.19 -12.88 9.73
C ASP A 96 8.58 -13.01 9.08
N ALA A 97 9.01 -11.99 8.33
CA ALA A 97 10.35 -11.94 7.74
C ALA A 97 11.46 -11.91 8.82
N ALA A 98 11.27 -11.11 9.88
CA ALA A 98 12.21 -11.03 10.99
C ALA A 98 12.32 -12.36 11.77
N ALA A 99 11.18 -13.04 11.97
CA ALA A 99 11.14 -14.36 12.61
C ALA A 99 11.88 -15.42 11.79
N LEU A 100 11.66 -15.47 10.47
CA LEU A 100 12.35 -16.39 9.57
C LEU A 100 13.87 -16.15 9.55
N ALA A 101 14.30 -14.88 9.46
CA ALA A 101 15.71 -14.53 9.49
C ALA A 101 16.39 -14.95 10.81
N SER A 102 15.68 -14.81 11.93
CA SER A 102 16.16 -15.23 13.25
C SER A 102 16.32 -16.75 13.35
N PHE A 103 15.34 -17.50 12.85
CA PHE A 103 15.40 -18.97 12.79
C PHE A 103 16.57 -19.48 11.94
N GLN A 104 16.78 -18.91 10.74
CA GLN A 104 17.90 -19.27 9.87
C GLN A 104 19.26 -18.99 10.52
N ARG A 105 19.41 -17.88 11.26
CA ARG A 105 20.63 -17.60 12.03
C ARG A 105 20.87 -18.64 13.12
N ALA A 106 19.82 -19.09 13.81
CA ALA A 106 19.93 -20.13 14.83
C ALA A 106 20.38 -21.47 14.23
N GLN A 107 19.80 -21.90 13.11
CA GLN A 107 20.21 -23.13 12.41
C GLN A 107 21.67 -23.09 11.92
N ARG A 108 22.15 -21.93 11.42
CA ARG A 108 23.56 -21.79 11.00
C ARG A 108 24.53 -21.94 12.18
N ARG A 109 24.16 -21.45 13.36
CA ARG A 109 24.97 -21.60 14.58
C ARG A 109 24.98 -23.02 15.11
N SER A 110 23.89 -23.77 14.97
CA SER A 110 23.82 -25.17 15.41
C SER A 110 24.50 -26.15 14.45
N SER A 111 24.62 -25.79 13.16
CA SER A 111 25.22 -26.66 12.12
C SER A 111 26.73 -26.44 11.91
N GLY A 112 27.33 -25.48 12.63
CA GLY A 112 28.77 -25.19 12.60
C GLY A 112 29.55 -25.76 13.80
N ARG A 113 28.96 -26.72 14.51
CA ARG A 113 29.62 -27.57 15.53
C ARG A 113 29.66 -29.00 15.01
#